data_AF-A0A0H4WUK5-F1
#
_entry.id   AF-A0A0H4WUK5-F1
#
_cell.length_a   1.000
_cell.length_b   1.000
_cell.length_c   1.000
_cell.angle_alpha   90.00
_cell.angle_beta   90.00
_cell.angle_gamma   90.00
#
_symmetry.space_group_name_H-M   'P 1'
#
loop_
_entity.id
_entity.type
_entity.pdbx_description
1 polymer ?
#
loop_
_entity_poly.entity_id
_entity_poly.type
_entity_poly.pdbx_seq_one_letter_code
_entity_poly.pdbx_strand_id
1 'polypeptide(L)'
;MRLATFQSLAGQNTTRCVGGITMTECQSELAYAYSQQLITQAAYSWGMSTGFYPVVDRHNQIGAVCKCGCFEADTQILTQDADGFRVWLSAKSVRSTTELISLDETTNLTTPGFLTRNIVAMSQGKESPSLFVFTLDNGRQLKVTQNHGMLLSNGRVVEAKTVRVGDEFVGLEGEIVTVRNLTFEHTAFDVYNFEVNAEDKAGHFLAAEGVLVGDLAWQNQLSRELGAIAVRR
;
A
#
# COMPACT_ATOMS: atom_id res chain seq x y z
N MET A 1 9.89 17.97 16.99
CA MET A 1 9.10 18.34 15.79
C MET A 1 7.62 18.44 16.14
N ARG A 2 6.98 19.57 15.81
CA ARG A 2 5.55 19.81 16.07
C ARG A 2 4.68 19.09 15.03
N LEU A 3 3.41 18.82 15.37
CA LEU A 3 2.45 18.14 14.51
C LEU A 3 2.38 18.72 13.09
N ALA A 4 2.27 20.04 12.93
CA ALA A 4 2.18 20.66 11.61
C ALA A 4 3.41 20.38 10.72
N THR A 5 4.62 20.40 11.30
CA THR A 5 5.85 20.07 10.57
C THR A 5 5.92 18.58 10.24
N PHE A 6 5.48 17.73 11.17
CA PHE A 6 5.42 16.28 10.97
C PHE A 6 4.47 15.92 9.81
N GLN A 7 3.27 16.51 9.79
CA GLN A 7 2.29 16.38 8.72
C GLN A 7 2.81 16.91 7.39
N SER A 8 3.53 18.04 7.41
CA SER A 8 4.16 18.58 6.19
C SER A 8 5.19 17.62 5.60
N LEU A 9 5.97 16.92 6.43
CA LEU A 9 6.98 15.97 5.98
C LEU A 9 6.40 14.64 5.50
N ALA A 10 5.24 14.24 6.05
CA ALA A 10 4.49 13.04 5.66
C ALA A 10 4.14 13.02 4.16
N GLY A 11 4.14 14.20 3.53
CA GLY A 11 3.90 14.39 2.12
C GLY A 11 5.00 15.18 1.42
N GLN A 12 6.29 15.04 1.80
CA GLN A 12 7.39 15.71 1.08
C GLN A 12 8.59 14.81 0.74
N ASN A 13 9.02 13.90 1.61
CA ASN A 13 10.30 13.17 1.46
C ASN A 13 10.14 11.67 1.13
N THR A 14 9.69 11.35 -0.09
CA THR A 14 9.48 9.96 -0.55
C THR A 14 10.78 9.20 -0.81
N THR A 15 11.85 9.87 -1.24
CA THR A 15 13.17 9.24 -1.52
C THR A 15 13.90 8.74 -0.27
N ARG A 16 13.39 9.01 0.92
CA ARG A 16 13.94 8.55 2.21
C ARG A 16 13.03 7.55 2.92
N CYS A 17 11.88 7.22 2.33
CA CYS A 17 10.98 6.15 2.80
C CYS A 17 11.33 4.77 2.23
N VAL A 18 12.57 4.61 1.75
CA VAL A 18 13.05 3.42 1.04
C VAL A 18 13.11 2.24 2.00
N GLY A 19 12.43 1.15 1.64
CA GLY A 19 12.39 -0.09 2.45
C GLY A 19 11.32 -0.04 3.55
N GLY A 20 10.07 0.26 3.17
CA GLY A 20 8.93 0.40 4.08
C GLY A 20 8.95 -0.59 5.24
N ILE A 21 8.45 -0.15 6.40
CA ILE A 21 8.46 -0.95 7.62
C ILE A 21 7.04 -1.37 8.00
N THR A 22 6.93 -2.38 8.85
CA THR A 22 5.65 -2.90 9.34
C THR A 22 4.89 -1.89 10.16
N MET A 23 3.63 -2.18 10.46
CA MET A 23 2.89 -1.38 11.44
C MET A 23 3.57 -1.40 12.82
N THR A 24 4.11 -2.54 13.26
CA THR A 24 4.80 -2.66 14.56
C THR A 24 6.11 -1.86 14.60
N GLU A 25 6.89 -1.90 13.53
CA GLU A 25 8.11 -1.10 13.40
C GLU A 25 7.77 0.38 13.24
N CYS A 26 6.72 0.73 12.52
CA CYS A 26 6.17 2.08 12.42
C CYS A 26 5.79 2.64 13.81
N GLN A 27 5.13 1.83 14.64
CA GLN A 27 4.86 2.18 16.05
C GLN A 27 6.15 2.30 16.86
N SER A 28 7.14 1.44 16.61
CA SER A 28 8.43 1.45 17.30
C SER A 28 9.25 2.70 16.95
N GLU A 29 9.27 3.11 15.69
CA GLU A 29 9.89 4.35 15.21
C GLU A 29 9.18 5.58 15.79
N LEU A 30 7.85 5.56 15.84
CA LEU A 30 7.07 6.60 16.54
C LEU A 30 7.41 6.68 18.02
N ALA A 31 7.46 5.55 18.72
CA ALA A 31 7.77 5.47 20.14
C ALA A 31 9.20 5.92 20.40
N TYR A 32 10.15 5.50 19.56
CA TYR A 32 11.55 5.94 19.61
C TYR A 32 11.64 7.45 19.44
N ALA A 33 11.09 8.00 18.36
CA ALA A 33 11.11 9.44 18.12
C ALA A 33 10.43 10.25 19.22
N TYR A 34 9.36 9.73 19.83
CA TYR A 34 8.72 10.37 20.98
C TYR A 34 9.60 10.32 22.23
N SER A 35 10.19 9.16 22.54
CA SER A 35 11.09 8.96 23.68
C SER A 35 12.34 9.84 23.62
N GLN A 36 12.89 10.02 22.41
CA GLN A 36 14.03 10.91 22.12
C GLN A 36 13.60 12.39 21.98
N GLN A 37 12.33 12.71 22.26
CA GLN A 37 11.76 14.07 22.17
C GLN A 37 11.88 14.71 20.77
N LEU A 38 12.05 13.89 19.73
CA LEU A 38 12.16 14.31 18.34
C LEU A 38 10.80 14.69 17.76
N ILE A 39 9.70 14.17 18.30
CA ILE A 39 8.32 14.55 17.97
C ILE A 39 7.51 14.93 19.21
N THR A 40 6.54 15.81 19.05
CA THR A 40 5.58 16.15 20.11
C THR A 40 4.57 15.03 20.34
N GLN A 41 3.92 14.98 21.52
CA GLN A 41 2.84 14.01 21.80
C GLN A 41 1.68 14.10 20.80
N ALA A 42 1.36 15.30 20.31
CA ALA A 42 0.36 15.48 19.27
C ALA A 42 0.76 14.82 17.94
N ALA A 43 2.03 14.92 17.55
CA ALA A 43 2.58 14.25 16.36
C ALA A 43 2.63 12.72 16.55
N TYR A 44 3.02 12.25 17.73
CA TYR A 44 2.99 10.83 18.08
C TYR A 44 1.58 10.26 18.00
N SER A 45 0.61 10.90 18.66
CA SER A 45 -0.79 10.46 18.68
C SER A 45 -1.41 10.48 17.29
N TRP A 46 -1.09 11.50 16.50
CA TRP A 46 -1.51 11.57 15.10
C TRP A 46 -0.92 10.42 14.29
N GLY A 47 0.41 10.21 14.34
CA GLY A 47 1.08 9.12 13.62
C GLY A 47 0.55 7.73 13.98
N MET A 48 0.29 7.48 15.27
CA MET A 48 -0.35 6.26 15.75
C MET A 48 -1.76 6.05 15.17
N SER A 49 -2.52 7.13 14.96
CA SER A 49 -3.88 7.07 14.41
C SER A 49 -3.94 7.02 12.88
N THR A 50 -2.90 7.49 12.20
CA THR A 50 -2.88 7.64 10.73
C THR A 50 -1.94 6.67 10.03
N GLY A 51 -1.14 5.92 10.78
CA GLY A 51 -0.16 4.97 10.24
C GLY A 51 1.10 5.66 9.71
N PHE A 52 1.45 6.84 10.24
CA PHE A 52 2.64 7.60 9.83
C PHE A 52 3.75 7.49 10.86
N TYR A 53 4.97 7.15 10.42
CA TYR A 53 6.16 7.10 11.28
C TYR A 53 7.28 8.01 10.78
N PRO A 54 8.11 8.56 11.68
CA PRO A 54 9.35 9.23 11.28
C PRO A 54 10.42 8.21 10.90
N VAL A 55 11.17 8.49 9.84
CA VAL A 55 12.48 7.85 9.60
C VAL A 55 13.52 8.67 10.35
N VAL A 56 14.04 8.11 11.43
CA VAL A 56 15.06 8.74 12.26
C VAL A 56 16.44 8.22 11.87
N ASP A 57 17.36 9.12 11.53
CA ASP A 57 18.74 8.72 11.21
C ASP A 57 19.58 8.45 12.48
N ARG A 58 20.80 7.96 12.29
CA ARG A 58 21.74 7.68 13.40
C ARG A 58 22.15 8.90 14.23
N HIS A 59 21.83 10.12 13.79
CA HIS A 59 22.10 11.37 14.50
C HIS A 59 20.84 11.94 15.15
N ASN A 60 19.77 11.14 15.29
CA ASN A 60 18.50 11.55 15.85
C ASN A 60 17.82 12.68 15.05
N GLN A 61 18.00 12.68 13.73
CA GLN A 61 17.32 13.61 12.84
C GLN A 61 16.21 12.90 12.07
N ILE A 62 15.03 13.51 12.05
CA ILE A 62 13.91 13.03 11.25
C ILE A 62 14.17 13.43 9.81
N GLY A 63 14.53 12.45 8.98
CA GLY A 63 14.80 12.65 7.56
C GLY A 63 13.55 12.61 6.69
N ALA A 64 12.53 11.86 7.11
CA ALA A 64 11.25 11.74 6.43
C ALA A 64 10.14 11.31 7.41
N VAL A 65 8.90 11.37 6.94
CA VAL A 65 7.73 10.78 7.61
C VAL A 65 7.02 9.92 6.57
N CYS A 66 6.87 8.62 6.86
CA CYS A 66 6.48 7.59 5.91
C CYS A 66 5.23 6.85 6.40
N LYS A 67 4.50 6.20 5.50
CA LYS A 67 3.23 5.53 5.84
C LYS A 67 3.39 4.01 5.83
N CYS A 68 2.63 3.33 6.67
CA CYS A 68 2.53 1.87 6.67
C CYS A 68 1.23 1.41 6.00
N GLY A 69 1.32 0.32 5.24
CA GLY A 69 0.19 -0.40 4.67
C GLY A 69 0.69 -1.68 4.00
N CYS A 70 -0.04 -2.78 4.15
CA CYS A 70 0.43 -4.11 3.78
C CYS A 70 -0.72 -5.04 3.35
N PHE A 71 -0.38 -6.10 2.61
CA PHE A 71 -1.18 -7.27 2.25
C PHE A 71 -1.04 -8.37 3.30
N GLU A 72 -2.09 -9.17 3.48
CA GLU A 72 -1.99 -10.42 4.24
C GLU A 72 -1.08 -11.44 3.54
N ALA A 73 -0.41 -12.30 4.32
CA ALA A 73 0.60 -13.26 3.85
C ALA A 73 0.18 -14.13 2.66
N ASP A 74 -1.08 -14.57 2.62
CA ASP A 74 -1.62 -15.47 1.60
C ASP A 74 -2.33 -14.75 0.46
N THR A 75 -2.39 -13.42 0.48
CA THR A 75 -2.91 -12.60 -0.63
C THR A 75 -2.17 -12.96 -1.91
N GLN A 76 -2.90 -13.34 -2.96
CA GLN A 76 -2.34 -13.70 -4.25
C GLN A 76 -1.96 -12.44 -5.03
N ILE A 77 -0.67 -12.32 -5.34
CA ILE A 77 -0.08 -11.27 -6.17
C ILE A 77 0.27 -11.88 -7.53
N LEU A 78 -0.06 -11.18 -8.61
CA LEU A 78 0.27 -11.63 -9.96
C LEU A 78 1.72 -11.25 -10.28
N THR A 79 2.49 -12.25 -10.66
CA THR A 79 3.93 -12.14 -10.95
C THR A 79 4.24 -12.73 -12.31
N GLN A 80 5.48 -12.57 -12.78
CA GLN A 80 6.02 -13.29 -13.92
C GLN A 80 7.08 -14.28 -13.45
N ASP A 81 7.05 -15.52 -13.96
CA ASP A 81 8.10 -16.50 -13.72
C ASP A 81 9.27 -16.35 -14.72
N ALA A 82 10.32 -17.15 -14.54
CA ALA A 82 11.53 -17.09 -15.37
C ALA A 82 11.28 -17.45 -16.85
N ASP A 83 10.22 -18.19 -17.14
CA ASP A 83 9.83 -18.58 -18.49
C ASP A 83 8.89 -17.54 -19.14
N GLY A 84 8.57 -16.47 -18.41
CA GLY A 84 7.75 -15.36 -18.87
C GLY A 84 6.25 -15.57 -18.68
N PHE A 85 5.81 -16.62 -17.97
CA PHE A 85 4.40 -16.86 -17.71
C PHE A 85 3.89 -16.08 -16.49
N ARG A 86 2.63 -15.65 -16.56
CA ARG A 86 1.95 -15.02 -15.43
C ARG A 86 1.55 -16.08 -14.42
N VAL A 87 2.00 -15.93 -13.18
CA VAL A 87 1.71 -16.85 -12.08
C VAL A 87 1.23 -16.10 -10.86
N TRP A 88 0.36 -16.72 -10.07
CA TRP A 88 -0.10 -16.18 -8.80
C TRP A 88 0.80 -16.71 -7.68
N LEU A 89 1.39 -15.80 -6.90
CA LEU A 89 2.15 -16.13 -5.71
C LEU A 89 1.50 -15.47 -4.49
N SER A 90 1.46 -16.19 -3.37
CA SER A 90 1.14 -15.58 -2.08
C SER A 90 2.13 -14.46 -1.76
N ALA A 91 1.69 -13.36 -1.15
CA ALA A 91 2.52 -12.23 -0.78
C ALA A 91 3.79 -12.63 0.00
N LYS A 92 3.67 -13.61 0.92
CA LYS A 92 4.81 -14.17 1.69
C LYS A 92 5.86 -14.92 0.85
N SER A 93 5.52 -15.32 -0.36
CA SER A 93 6.38 -16.08 -1.27
C SER A 93 7.06 -15.20 -2.31
N VAL A 94 6.62 -13.94 -2.45
CA VAL A 94 7.29 -12.93 -3.28
C VAL A 94 8.68 -12.66 -2.69
N ARG A 95 9.69 -12.52 -3.56
CA ARG A 95 11.07 -12.21 -3.20
C ARG A 95 11.52 -10.96 -3.97
N SER A 96 12.63 -10.35 -3.58
CA SER A 96 13.15 -9.16 -4.26
C SER A 96 13.55 -9.41 -5.73
N THR A 97 13.77 -10.66 -6.11
CA THR A 97 14.05 -11.09 -7.49
C THR A 97 12.80 -11.44 -8.28
N THR A 98 11.61 -11.40 -7.65
CA THR A 98 10.34 -11.65 -8.32
C THR A 98 9.94 -10.41 -9.10
N GLU A 99 9.47 -10.60 -10.32
CA GLU A 99 8.89 -9.51 -11.11
C GLU A 99 7.37 -9.48 -10.94
N LEU A 100 6.82 -8.30 -10.66
CA LEU A 100 5.39 -8.12 -10.41
C LEU A 100 4.69 -7.57 -11.67
N ILE A 101 3.43 -7.93 -11.83
CA ILE A 101 2.59 -7.38 -12.88
C ILE A 101 1.93 -6.09 -12.37
N SER A 102 2.26 -4.99 -13.04
CA SER A 102 1.79 -3.64 -12.74
C SER A 102 1.01 -3.05 -13.90
N LEU A 103 0.15 -2.07 -13.63
CA LEU A 103 -0.60 -1.34 -14.66
C LEU A 103 0.36 -0.61 -15.61
N ASP A 104 0.10 -0.70 -16.90
CA ASP A 104 0.75 0.14 -17.92
C ASP A 104 0.12 1.54 -17.88
N GLU A 105 0.92 2.54 -17.48
CA GLU A 105 0.55 3.95 -17.37
C GLU A 105 0.04 4.59 -18.68
N THR A 106 0.28 3.95 -19.83
CA THR A 106 -0.20 4.43 -21.13
C THR A 106 -1.62 3.96 -21.46
N THR A 107 -2.20 3.10 -20.62
CA THR A 107 -3.49 2.45 -20.88
C THR A 107 -4.64 3.00 -20.04
N ASN A 108 -5.86 2.61 -20.42
CA ASN A 108 -7.09 3.04 -19.77
C ASN A 108 -7.60 1.93 -18.84
N LEU A 109 -8.23 2.30 -17.72
CA LEU A 109 -8.83 1.37 -16.77
C LEU A 109 -9.95 0.49 -17.37
N THR A 110 -10.59 0.91 -18.47
CA THR A 110 -11.58 0.06 -19.16
C THR A 110 -10.94 -1.05 -20.00
N THR A 111 -9.66 -0.91 -20.35
CA THR A 111 -8.86 -1.90 -21.08
C THR A 111 -7.41 -1.84 -20.56
N PRO A 112 -7.16 -2.30 -19.32
CA PRO A 112 -5.86 -2.16 -18.69
C PRO A 112 -4.79 -2.95 -19.44
N GLY A 113 -3.68 -2.29 -19.78
CA GLY A 113 -2.44 -2.95 -20.14
C GLY A 113 -1.60 -3.22 -18.90
N PHE A 114 -0.62 -4.12 -19.03
CA PHE A 114 0.25 -4.45 -17.90
C PHE A 114 1.70 -4.57 -18.34
N LEU A 115 2.58 -4.11 -17.46
CA LEU A 115 4.02 -4.23 -17.58
C LEU A 115 4.56 -5.05 -16.42
N THR A 116 5.56 -5.86 -16.73
CA THR A 116 6.37 -6.55 -15.75
C THR A 116 7.38 -5.57 -15.16
N ARG A 117 7.43 -5.48 -13.83
CA ARG A 117 8.32 -4.57 -13.12
C ARG A 117 9.11 -5.26 -12.03
N ASN A 118 10.34 -4.77 -11.85
CA ASN A 118 11.23 -5.22 -10.79
C ASN A 118 10.83 -4.57 -9.46
N ILE A 119 10.97 -5.32 -8.39
CA ILE A 119 10.74 -4.82 -7.03
C ILE A 119 11.97 -4.00 -6.60
N VAL A 120 11.73 -2.76 -6.15
CA VAL A 120 12.77 -1.86 -5.63
C VAL A 120 12.76 -1.74 -4.11
N ALA A 121 11.63 -2.05 -3.48
CA ALA A 121 11.53 -2.13 -2.02
C ALA A 121 10.50 -3.18 -1.60
N MET A 122 10.72 -3.76 -0.42
CA MET A 122 9.80 -4.70 0.23
C MET A 122 9.66 -4.35 1.70
N SER A 123 8.48 -4.57 2.27
CA SER A 123 8.22 -4.55 3.71
C SER A 123 7.64 -5.88 4.17
N GLN A 124 7.99 -6.32 5.38
CA GLN A 124 7.45 -7.52 6.00
C GLN A 124 7.40 -7.39 7.51
N GLY A 125 6.33 -7.88 8.12
CA GLY A 125 6.30 -8.29 9.54
C GLY A 125 4.94 -8.11 10.20
N LYS A 126 4.89 -8.08 11.54
CA LYS A 126 3.65 -8.31 12.28
C LYS A 126 2.63 -7.18 12.17
N GLU A 127 1.37 -7.58 12.00
CA GLU A 127 0.19 -6.72 12.11
C GLU A 127 -0.59 -7.06 13.38
N SER A 128 -0.93 -6.05 14.18
CA SER A 128 -1.75 -6.22 15.39
C SER A 128 -3.22 -5.81 15.19
N PRO A 129 -3.52 -4.67 14.52
CA PRO A 129 -4.87 -4.34 14.09
C PRO A 129 -5.53 -5.43 13.23
N SER A 130 -6.86 -5.43 13.19
CA SER A 130 -7.59 -6.28 12.25
C SER A 130 -7.38 -5.80 10.82
N LEU A 131 -7.20 -6.76 9.91
CA LEU A 131 -7.22 -6.56 8.47
C LEU A 131 -8.63 -6.32 7.98
N PHE A 132 -8.75 -5.55 6.92
CA PHE A 132 -9.96 -5.40 6.13
C PHE A 132 -10.03 -6.55 5.14
N VAL A 133 -11.09 -7.34 5.22
CA VAL A 133 -11.31 -8.52 4.38
C VAL A 133 -12.48 -8.24 3.44
N PHE A 134 -12.15 -7.96 2.18
CA PHE A 134 -13.12 -7.72 1.12
C PHE A 134 -13.40 -9.04 0.40
N THR A 135 -14.66 -9.50 0.45
CA THR A 135 -15.12 -10.58 -0.44
C THR A 135 -15.58 -9.96 -1.75
N LEU A 136 -14.96 -10.39 -2.84
CA LEU A 136 -15.18 -9.85 -4.18
C LEU A 136 -16.10 -10.78 -4.98
N ASP A 137 -16.78 -10.24 -5.99
CA ASP A 137 -17.69 -11.03 -6.84
C ASP A 137 -17.00 -11.84 -7.93
N ASN A 138 -15.71 -11.63 -8.14
CA ASN A 138 -14.83 -12.53 -8.87
C ASN A 138 -14.48 -13.82 -8.09
N GLY A 139 -15.05 -14.00 -6.89
CA GLY A 139 -14.87 -15.17 -6.03
C GLY A 139 -13.61 -15.13 -5.15
N ARG A 140 -12.83 -14.05 -5.19
CA ARG A 140 -11.61 -13.88 -4.39
C ARG A 140 -11.86 -13.08 -3.12
N GLN A 141 -10.89 -13.15 -2.21
CA GLN A 141 -10.86 -12.31 -1.01
C GLN A 141 -9.58 -11.49 -1.00
N LEU A 142 -9.72 -10.18 -0.84
CA LEU A 142 -8.59 -9.28 -0.67
C LEU A 142 -8.47 -8.88 0.79
N LYS A 143 -7.32 -9.18 1.40
CA LYS A 143 -7.04 -8.91 2.82
C LYS A 143 -5.90 -7.90 2.94
N VAL A 144 -6.21 -6.72 3.46
CA VAL A 144 -5.25 -5.62 3.54
C VAL A 144 -5.39 -4.83 4.83
N THR A 145 -4.33 -4.13 5.22
CA THR A 145 -4.38 -3.16 6.32
C THR A 145 -5.28 -1.96 5.98
N GLN A 146 -5.76 -1.25 7.00
CA GLN A 146 -6.74 -0.16 6.88
C GLN A 146 -6.33 1.00 5.94
N ASN A 147 -5.03 1.22 5.75
CA ASN A 147 -4.49 2.35 4.98
C ASN A 147 -4.01 1.97 3.58
N HIS A 148 -4.19 0.71 3.17
CA HIS A 148 -3.79 0.23 1.86
C HIS A 148 -4.51 1.00 0.75
N GLY A 149 -3.80 1.32 -0.34
CA GLY A 149 -4.34 2.08 -1.47
C GLY A 149 -5.21 1.22 -2.37
N MET A 150 -6.45 1.63 -2.59
CA MET A 150 -7.46 0.89 -3.35
C MET A 150 -7.87 1.69 -4.59
N LEU A 151 -7.72 1.10 -5.79
CA LEU A 151 -8.17 1.72 -7.04
C LEU A 151 -9.62 1.35 -7.33
N LEU A 152 -10.51 2.34 -7.33
CA LEU A 152 -11.90 2.17 -7.69
C LEU A 152 -12.10 2.22 -9.22
N SER A 153 -13.17 1.60 -9.71
CA SER A 153 -13.56 1.57 -11.14
C SER A 153 -13.73 2.97 -11.76
N ASN A 154 -14.03 3.97 -10.94
CA ASN A 154 -14.16 5.37 -11.35
C ASN A 154 -12.82 6.13 -11.41
N GLY A 155 -11.69 5.43 -11.25
CA GLY A 155 -10.34 6.00 -11.31
C GLY A 155 -9.91 6.75 -10.05
N ARG A 156 -10.73 6.74 -8.99
CA ARG A 156 -10.33 7.29 -7.69
C ARG A 156 -9.53 6.27 -6.92
N VAL A 157 -8.54 6.77 -6.19
CA VAL A 157 -7.75 5.97 -5.26
C VAL A 157 -8.16 6.33 -3.85
N VAL A 158 -8.48 5.33 -3.03
CA VAL A 158 -8.99 5.51 -1.67
C VAL A 158 -8.27 4.59 -0.68
N GLU A 159 -8.39 4.87 0.62
CA GLU A 159 -7.86 3.95 1.64
C GLU A 159 -8.83 2.78 1.83
N ALA A 160 -8.30 1.59 2.13
CA ALA A 160 -9.11 0.41 2.44
C ALA A 160 -10.21 0.70 3.47
N LYS A 161 -9.93 1.48 4.52
CA LYS A 161 -10.93 1.87 5.54
C LYS A 161 -12.10 2.71 5.03
N THR A 162 -11.97 3.31 3.84
CA THR A 162 -13.04 4.11 3.23
C THR A 162 -13.87 3.33 2.23
N VAL A 163 -13.41 2.15 1.82
CA VAL A 163 -14.17 1.24 0.94
C VAL A 163 -15.43 0.73 1.67
N ARG A 164 -16.51 0.57 0.92
CA ARG A 164 -17.81 0.07 1.38
C ARG A 164 -18.27 -1.11 0.52
N VAL A 165 -19.21 -1.89 1.04
CA VAL A 165 -19.91 -2.91 0.25
C VAL A 165 -20.66 -2.21 -0.90
N GLY A 166 -20.54 -2.75 -2.11
CA GLY A 166 -21.04 -2.15 -3.34
C GLY A 166 -20.05 -1.23 -4.05
N ASP A 167 -18.93 -0.87 -3.43
CA ASP A 167 -17.84 -0.22 -4.17
C ASP A 167 -17.26 -1.18 -5.20
N GLU A 168 -16.73 -0.60 -6.27
CA GLU A 168 -16.28 -1.29 -7.47
C GLU A 168 -14.78 -1.07 -7.67
N PHE A 169 -14.04 -2.15 -7.91
CA PHE A 169 -12.63 -2.15 -8.26
C PHE A 169 -12.44 -2.41 -9.75
N VAL A 170 -11.26 -2.04 -10.26
CA VAL A 170 -10.82 -2.37 -11.61
C VAL A 170 -10.25 -3.79 -11.62
N GLY A 171 -10.87 -4.67 -12.40
CA GLY A 171 -10.39 -6.02 -12.68
C GLY A 171 -9.25 -6.04 -13.70
N LEU A 172 -8.72 -7.23 -13.98
CA LEU A 172 -7.51 -7.35 -14.80
C LEU A 172 -7.76 -7.31 -16.30
N GLU A 173 -8.98 -7.48 -16.75
CA GLU A 173 -9.40 -7.38 -18.15
C GLU A 173 -10.23 -6.11 -18.40
N GLY A 174 -10.28 -5.20 -17.41
CA GLY A 174 -11.08 -3.97 -17.43
C GLY A 174 -12.52 -4.17 -16.98
N GLU A 175 -12.87 -5.38 -16.57
CA GLU A 175 -14.13 -5.69 -15.91
C GLU A 175 -14.25 -5.00 -14.55
N ILE A 176 -15.49 -4.80 -14.11
CA ILE A 176 -15.78 -4.27 -12.78
C ILE A 176 -15.87 -5.43 -11.80
N VAL A 177 -15.10 -5.35 -10.71
CA VAL A 177 -15.15 -6.30 -9.61
C VAL A 177 -15.78 -5.63 -8.39
N THR A 178 -16.91 -6.15 -7.90
CA THR A 178 -17.71 -5.52 -6.84
C THR A 178 -17.38 -6.10 -5.47
N VAL A 179 -17.27 -5.23 -4.46
CA VAL A 179 -17.19 -5.66 -3.05
C VAL A 179 -18.55 -6.18 -2.59
N ARG A 180 -18.66 -7.49 -2.38
CA ARG A 180 -19.90 -8.15 -1.91
C ARG A 180 -20.04 -8.16 -0.40
N ASN A 181 -18.92 -8.24 0.31
CA ASN A 181 -18.90 -8.27 1.76
C ASN A 181 -17.62 -7.62 2.29
N LEU A 182 -17.71 -7.02 3.48
CA LEU A 182 -16.58 -6.47 4.21
C LEU A 182 -16.63 -6.96 5.65
N THR A 183 -15.55 -7.62 6.06
CA THR A 183 -15.36 -8.12 7.44
C THR A 183 -13.98 -7.72 7.96
N PHE A 184 -13.73 -8.01 9.23
CA PHE A 184 -12.49 -7.66 9.92
C PHE A 184 -11.90 -8.90 10.59
N GLU A 185 -10.64 -9.19 10.32
CA GLU A 185 -9.96 -10.39 10.83
C GLU A 185 -8.58 -10.04 11.37
N HIS A 186 -8.21 -10.59 12.53
CA HIS A 186 -6.81 -10.56 12.96
C HIS A 186 -6.03 -11.65 12.23
N THR A 187 -4.79 -11.35 11.86
CA THR A 187 -3.84 -12.35 11.34
C THR A 187 -2.80 -12.69 12.40
N ALA A 188 -2.39 -13.96 12.44
CA ALA A 188 -1.23 -14.39 13.21
C ALA A 188 0.07 -14.37 12.38
N PHE A 189 -0.06 -14.08 11.08
CA PHE A 189 1.05 -14.03 10.14
C PHE A 189 1.56 -12.59 9.95
N ASP A 190 2.75 -12.50 9.39
CA ASP A 190 3.29 -11.23 8.93
C ASP A 190 2.47 -10.70 7.74
N VAL A 191 2.46 -9.39 7.58
CA VAL A 191 1.92 -8.69 6.41
C VAL A 191 3.07 -8.17 5.55
N TYR A 192 2.81 -8.00 4.25
CA TYR A 192 3.83 -7.72 3.24
C TYR A 192 3.45 -6.53 2.37
N ASN A 193 4.42 -5.74 1.92
CA ASN A 193 4.21 -4.76 0.86
C ASN A 193 5.40 -4.70 -0.08
N PHE A 194 5.17 -4.16 -1.27
CA PHE A 194 6.12 -4.11 -2.36
C PHE A 194 6.10 -2.73 -2.99
N GLU A 195 7.23 -2.29 -3.51
CA GLU A 195 7.34 -1.13 -4.40
C GLU A 195 7.99 -1.59 -5.69
N VAL A 196 7.40 -1.24 -6.83
CA VAL A 196 7.96 -1.54 -8.15
C VAL A 196 8.67 -0.33 -8.76
N ASN A 197 9.57 -0.58 -9.71
CA ASN A 197 10.23 0.49 -10.48
C ASN A 197 9.29 1.11 -11.53
N ALA A 198 8.37 1.97 -11.09
CA ALA A 198 7.54 2.79 -11.98
C ALA A 198 7.94 4.27 -11.93
N GLU A 199 7.83 4.95 -13.07
CA GLU A 199 8.07 6.40 -13.16
C GLU A 199 6.78 7.19 -12.93
N ASP A 200 5.66 6.70 -13.47
CA ASP A 200 4.34 7.29 -13.29
C ASP A 200 3.56 6.61 -12.15
N LYS A 201 2.67 7.40 -11.55
CA LYS A 201 1.77 6.98 -10.48
C LYS A 201 0.91 5.79 -10.88
N ALA A 202 0.40 5.76 -12.11
CA ALA A 202 -0.41 4.64 -12.58
C ALA A 202 0.38 3.32 -12.56
N GLY A 203 1.69 3.35 -12.83
CA GLY A 203 2.55 2.16 -12.81
C GLY A 203 2.77 1.54 -11.44
N HIS A 204 2.32 2.21 -10.37
CA HIS A 204 2.38 1.71 -8.99
C HIS A 204 1.11 0.93 -8.57
N PHE A 205 0.19 0.66 -9.51
CA PHE A 205 -0.89 -0.30 -9.27
C PHE A 205 -0.47 -1.70 -9.66
N LEU A 206 -0.54 -2.62 -8.70
CA LEU A 206 -0.21 -4.03 -8.85
C LEU A 206 -1.49 -4.86 -8.98
N ALA A 207 -1.39 -5.98 -9.67
CA ALA A 207 -2.46 -6.97 -9.73
C ALA A 207 -2.43 -7.88 -8.49
N ALA A 208 -3.45 -7.78 -7.64
CA ALA A 208 -3.66 -8.65 -6.48
C ALA A 208 -5.10 -9.15 -6.44
N GLU A 209 -5.29 -10.45 -6.22
CA GLU A 209 -6.62 -11.06 -6.12
C GLU A 209 -7.58 -10.69 -7.28
N GLY A 210 -7.02 -10.58 -8.48
CA GLY A 210 -7.78 -10.26 -9.69
C GLY A 210 -8.23 -8.80 -9.78
N VAL A 211 -7.69 -7.88 -8.97
CA VAL A 211 -7.97 -6.44 -9.04
C VAL A 211 -6.69 -5.61 -8.97
N LEU A 212 -6.77 -4.34 -9.36
CA LEU A 212 -5.69 -3.38 -9.22
C LEU A 212 -5.67 -2.73 -7.82
N VAL A 213 -4.50 -2.77 -7.18
CA VAL A 213 -4.26 -2.24 -5.83
C VAL A 213 -2.97 -1.45 -5.77
N GLY A 214 -2.92 -0.41 -4.96
CA GLY A 214 -1.75 0.46 -4.86
C GLY A 214 -0.60 -0.18 -4.09
N ASP A 215 0.59 -0.15 -4.67
CA ASP A 215 1.83 -0.56 -4.01
C ASP A 215 2.26 0.42 -2.90
N LEU A 216 3.46 0.23 -2.34
CA LEU A 216 4.03 1.08 -1.31
C LEU A 216 4.16 2.56 -1.72
N ALA A 217 4.49 2.87 -2.98
CA ALA A 217 4.59 4.24 -3.45
C ALA A 217 3.21 4.92 -3.44
N TRP A 218 2.16 4.22 -3.89
CA TRP A 218 0.79 4.74 -3.81
C TRP A 218 0.36 5.01 -2.37
N GLN A 219 0.70 4.13 -1.44
CA GLN A 219 0.34 4.32 -0.03
C GLN A 219 1.01 5.57 0.58
N ASN A 220 2.26 5.83 0.20
CA ASN A 220 2.97 7.04 0.60
C ASN A 220 2.33 8.29 -0.04
N GLN A 221 1.86 8.19 -1.29
CA GLN A 221 1.29 9.32 -2.03
C GLN A 221 -0.17 9.62 -1.70
N LEU A 222 -1.01 8.62 -1.42
CA LEU A 222 -2.45 8.77 -1.19
C LEU A 222 -2.77 9.80 -0.10
N SER A 223 -1.86 9.94 0.86
CA SER A 223 -1.92 10.94 1.93
C SER A 223 -1.85 12.39 1.46
N ARG A 224 -1.21 12.64 0.31
CA ARG A 224 -1.13 13.96 -0.33
C ARG A 224 -2.38 14.31 -1.13
N GLU A 225 -3.14 13.30 -1.56
CA GLU A 225 -4.13 13.42 -2.65
C GLU A 225 -5.56 13.12 -2.25
N LEU A 226 -5.84 13.05 -0.94
CA LEU A 226 -7.21 13.03 -0.41
C LEU A 226 -8.02 14.20 -1.00
N GLY A 227 -8.69 13.95 -2.12
CA GLY A 227 -9.56 14.88 -2.85
C GLY A 227 -9.17 15.28 -4.29
N ALA A 228 -8.07 14.81 -4.90
CA ALA A 228 -7.56 15.50 -6.11
C ALA A 228 -7.16 14.70 -7.36
N ILE A 229 -7.12 13.36 -7.38
CA ILE A 229 -6.69 12.65 -8.61
C ILE A 229 -7.76 11.70 -9.16
N ALA A 230 -8.12 11.96 -10.42
CA ALA A 230 -8.77 11.02 -11.31
C ALA A 230 -7.67 10.39 -12.19
N VAL A 231 -7.46 9.08 -12.06
CA VAL A 231 -6.74 8.32 -13.09
C VAL A 231 -7.57 8.39 -14.37
N ARG A 232 -6.92 8.61 -15.52
CA ARG A 232 -7.64 8.78 -16.80
C ARG A 232 -8.49 7.54 -17.09
N ARG A 233 -9.79 7.76 -17.16
CA ARG A 233 -10.78 6.82 -17.69
C ARG A 233 -10.92 7.00 -19.20
#